data_AF-A0A3D5FAD6-F1
#
_entry.id   AF-A0A3D5FAD6-F1
#
_cell.length_a   1.000
_cell.length_b   1.000
_cell.length_c   1.000
_cell.angle_alpha   90.00
_cell.angle_beta   90.00
_cell.angle_gamma   90.00
#
_symmetry.space_group_name_H-M   'P 1'
#
loop_
_entity.id
_entity.type
_entity.pdbx_description
1 polymer ?
#
loop_
_entity_poly.entity_id
_entity_poly.type
_entity_poly.pdbx_seq_one_letter_code
_entity_poly.pdbx_strand_id
1 'polypeptide(L)'
;CIISVGDDDREHYQASWEQREYNNRKHISNLEVNAHFEDVTRKMGVADFNEMVGEGDHVYRILYYRTQRTEDDGITTKDECTPLVFKDNRLIGWGEEAVRKI
;
A
#
# COMPACT_ATOMS: atom_id res chain seq x y z
N CYS A 1 -11.47 31.29 28.15
CA CYS A 1 -11.09 29.92 27.77
C CYS A 1 -11.67 29.70 26.37
N ILE A 2 -10.96 29.29 25.32
CA ILE A 2 -10.02 28.18 25.25
C ILE A 2 -9.11 28.37 24.01
N ILE A 3 -7.83 28.51 24.32
CA ILE A 3 -6.60 28.06 23.66
C ILE A 3 -6.38 28.44 22.18
N SER A 4 -5.60 29.50 22.02
CA SER A 4 -4.58 29.63 20.97
C SER A 4 -3.33 28.81 21.36
N VAL A 5 -2.82 28.01 20.43
CA VAL A 5 -1.44 27.50 20.36
C VAL A 5 -0.94 27.98 18.99
N GLY A 6 0.03 28.88 18.89
CA GLY A 6 1.46 28.60 19.09
C GLY A 6 1.98 27.89 17.83
N ASP A 7 2.43 28.64 16.82
CA ASP A 7 3.86 28.80 16.49
C ASP A 7 4.39 27.62 15.64
N ASP A 8 4.70 27.94 14.38
CA ASP A 8 5.77 27.37 13.54
C ASP A 8 5.94 25.83 13.47
N ASP A 9 5.14 25.11 12.65
CA ASP A 9 5.44 23.70 12.31
C ASP A 9 4.59 23.17 11.12
N ARG A 10 4.40 23.97 10.07
CA ARG A 10 3.52 23.59 8.93
C ARG A 10 4.24 23.09 7.68
N GLU A 11 5.55 22.87 7.72
CA GLU A 11 6.33 22.45 6.54
C GLU A 11 6.85 21.00 6.60
N HIS A 12 6.64 20.25 7.69
CA HIS A 12 7.25 18.92 7.86
C HIS A 12 6.37 17.70 7.58
N TYR A 13 5.06 17.88 7.31
CA TYR A 13 4.16 16.76 6.99
C TYR A 13 4.16 16.37 5.51
N GLN A 14 4.61 17.26 4.60
CA GLN A 14 4.57 16.97 3.17
C GLN A 14 5.70 16.03 2.72
N ALA A 15 6.92 16.22 3.23
CA ALA A 15 8.07 15.39 2.85
C ALA A 15 7.91 13.90 3.23
N SER A 16 7.13 13.59 4.27
CA SER A 16 7.00 12.22 4.79
C SER A 16 6.17 11.30 3.89
N TRP A 17 5.17 11.82 3.17
CA TRP A 17 4.34 10.99 2.29
C TRP A 17 5.00 10.79 0.92
N GLU A 18 5.64 11.82 0.35
CA GLU A 18 6.41 11.72 -0.90
C GLU A 18 7.59 10.75 -0.76
N GLN A 19 8.31 10.77 0.37
CA GLN A 19 9.35 9.79 0.65
C GLN A 19 8.80 8.38 0.83
N ARG A 20 7.62 8.21 1.42
CA ARG A 20 6.96 6.91 1.53
C ARG A 20 6.57 6.37 0.16
N GLU A 21 6.04 7.19 -0.73
CA GLU A 21 5.69 6.77 -2.09
C GLU A 21 6.93 6.32 -2.87
N TYR A 22 8.00 7.11 -2.84
CA TYR A 22 9.25 6.75 -3.51
C TYR A 22 9.86 5.45 -2.95
N ASN A 23 9.89 5.32 -1.62
CA ASN A 23 10.36 4.10 -0.97
C ASN A 23 9.46 2.91 -1.27
N ASN A 24 8.13 3.06 -1.22
CA ASN A 24 7.18 2.01 -1.56
C ASN A 24 7.39 1.55 -3.00
N ARG A 25 7.49 2.45 -3.98
CA ARG A 25 7.79 2.09 -5.38
C ARG A 25 9.11 1.31 -5.50
N LYS A 26 10.16 1.77 -4.82
CA LYS A 26 11.46 1.09 -4.81
C LYS A 26 11.39 -0.29 -4.15
N HIS A 27 10.62 -0.41 -3.06
CA HIS A 27 10.42 -1.67 -2.36
C HIS A 27 9.56 -2.64 -3.18
N ILE A 28 8.50 -2.18 -3.85
CA ILE A 28 7.67 -2.98 -4.78
C ILE A 28 8.53 -3.52 -5.92
N SER A 29 9.40 -2.68 -6.49
CA SER A 29 10.29 -3.13 -7.56
C SER A 29 11.35 -4.13 -7.09
N ASN A 30 11.69 -4.14 -5.80
CA ASN A 30 12.61 -5.10 -5.18
C ASN A 30 11.86 -6.17 -4.37
N LEU A 31 10.54 -6.26 -4.52
CA LEU A 31 9.76 -7.25 -3.81
C LEU A 31 9.94 -8.58 -4.49
N GLU A 32 9.93 -9.64 -3.68
CA GLU A 32 10.10 -10.99 -4.16
C GLU A 32 8.80 -11.76 -3.93
N VAL A 33 8.37 -12.49 -4.96
CA VAL A 33 7.27 -13.45 -4.80
C VAL A 33 7.67 -14.50 -3.75
N ASN A 34 6.69 -14.95 -2.96
CA ASN A 34 6.81 -15.74 -1.73
C ASN A 34 7.24 -14.99 -0.46
N ALA A 35 7.35 -13.66 -0.49
CA ALA A 35 7.58 -12.89 0.73
C ALA A 35 6.43 -13.10 1.75
N HIS A 36 6.77 -13.13 3.04
CA HIS A 36 5.75 -13.25 4.10
C HIS A 36 4.99 -11.93 4.28
N PHE A 37 3.69 -12.00 4.55
CA PHE A 37 2.85 -10.83 4.81
C PHE A 37 3.46 -9.87 5.83
N GLU A 38 4.04 -10.40 6.91
CA GLU A 38 4.71 -9.59 7.94
C GLU A 38 5.95 -8.86 7.40
N ASP A 39 6.76 -9.48 6.56
CA ASP A 39 7.93 -8.82 5.95
C ASP A 39 7.50 -7.69 5.03
N VAL A 40 6.44 -7.91 4.24
CA VAL A 40 5.92 -6.89 3.34
C VAL A 40 5.32 -5.72 4.13
N THR A 41 4.48 -6.00 5.12
CA THR A 41 3.91 -4.94 5.98
C THR A 41 4.96 -4.24 6.83
N ARG A 42 6.07 -4.91 7.22
CA ARG A 42 7.19 -4.23 7.88
C ARG A 42 7.97 -3.32 6.94
N LYS A 43 8.19 -3.75 5.68
CA LYS A 43 8.92 -2.96 4.67
C LYS A 43 8.08 -1.80 4.11
N MET A 44 6.80 -2.02 3.86
CA MET A 44 5.88 -1.04 3.24
C MET A 44 5.04 -0.26 4.24
N GLY A 45 4.95 -0.75 5.47
CA GLY A 45 4.05 -0.23 6.48
C GLY A 45 2.64 -0.81 6.35
N VAL A 46 1.71 -0.10 7.00
CA VAL A 46 0.30 -0.44 7.03
C VAL A 46 -0.31 -0.11 5.66
N ALA A 47 -1.02 -1.07 5.07
CA ALA A 47 -1.77 -0.86 3.84
C ALA A 47 -2.97 0.05 4.08
N ASP A 48 -3.33 0.87 3.09
CA ASP A 48 -4.52 1.71 3.15
C ASP A 48 -5.79 0.85 3.16
N PHE A 49 -5.81 -0.19 2.34
CA PHE A 49 -6.91 -1.14 2.29
C PHE A 49 -6.39 -2.57 2.34
N ASN A 50 -7.16 -3.43 3.01
CA ASN A 50 -6.95 -4.86 2.98
C ASN A 50 -8.28 -5.54 2.69
N GLU A 51 -8.28 -6.41 1.68
CA GLU A 51 -9.38 -7.30 1.35
C GLU A 51 -8.92 -8.74 1.57
N MET A 52 -9.82 -9.59 2.03
CA MET A 52 -9.56 -11.01 2.20
C MET A 52 -10.64 -11.79 1.47
N VAL A 53 -10.20 -12.72 0.62
CA VAL A 53 -11.05 -13.56 -0.22
C VAL A 53 -10.69 -15.01 0.07
N GLY A 54 -11.61 -15.76 0.65
CA GLY A 54 -11.45 -17.21 0.78
C GLY A 54 -11.98 -17.90 -0.47
N GLU A 55 -11.11 -18.57 -1.22
CA GLU A 55 -11.53 -19.38 -2.36
C GLU A 55 -11.09 -20.84 -2.16
N GLY A 56 -12.09 -21.72 -1.98
CA GLY A 56 -11.85 -23.13 -1.70
C GLY A 56 -11.09 -23.34 -0.38
N ASP A 57 -9.93 -23.97 -0.48
CA ASP A 57 -9.02 -24.28 0.64
C ASP A 57 -7.96 -23.18 0.87
N HIS A 58 -7.94 -22.14 0.02
CA HIS A 58 -6.91 -21.10 0.07
C HIS A 58 -7.50 -19.74 0.46
N VAL A 59 -6.79 -19.03 1.32
CA VAL A 59 -7.13 -17.66 1.70
C VAL A 59 -6.25 -16.69 0.93
N TYR A 60 -6.87 -15.88 0.09
CA TYR A 60 -6.26 -14.77 -0.60
C TYR A 60 -6.45 -13.48 0.20
N ARG A 61 -5.44 -12.63 0.23
CA ARG A 61 -5.48 -11.32 0.89
C ARG A 61 -4.89 -10.30 -0.07
N ILE A 62 -5.60 -9.23 -0.34
CA ILE A 62 -5.21 -8.18 -1.26
C ILE A 62 -4.96 -6.93 -0.43
N LEU A 63 -3.75 -6.40 -0.47
CA LEU A 63 -3.40 -5.14 0.19
C LEU A 63 -3.24 -4.05 -0.85
N TYR A 64 -3.90 -2.92 -0.68
CA TYR A 64 -3.71 -1.79 -1.58
C TYR A 64 -2.80 -0.78 -0.90
N TYR A 65 -1.67 -0.52 -1.54
CA TYR A 65 -0.72 0.50 -1.13
C TYR A 65 -0.74 1.65 -2.12
N ARG A 66 -0.87 2.87 -1.61
CA ARG A 66 -0.66 4.08 -2.41
C ARG A 66 0.83 4.26 -2.72
N THR A 67 1.14 4.35 -4.01
CA THR A 67 2.51 4.41 -4.54
C THR A 67 2.75 5.60 -5.45
N GLN A 68 1.68 6.24 -5.90
CA GLN A 68 1.68 7.54 -6.53
C GLN A 68 0.29 8.16 -6.37
N ARG A 69 0.22 9.46 -6.10
CA ARG A 69 -0.97 10.25 -6.38
C ARG A 69 -0.91 10.64 -7.86
N THR A 70 -1.72 9.97 -8.67
CA THR A 70 -1.94 10.30 -10.07
C THR A 70 -3.36 10.80 -10.21
N GLU A 71 -3.47 12.10 -9.96
CA GLU A 71 -4.48 13.01 -10.48
C GLU A 71 -5.50 13.60 -9.50
N ASP A 72 -5.73 14.87 -9.79
CA ASP A 72 -6.66 15.83 -9.21
C ASP A 72 -8.08 15.59 -9.78
N ASP A 73 -8.48 14.34 -10.04
CA ASP A 73 -9.76 14.05 -10.72
C ASP A 73 -10.89 13.65 -9.76
N GLY A 74 -10.62 13.61 -8.45
CA GLY A 74 -11.64 13.33 -7.43
C GLY A 74 -12.20 11.90 -7.44
N ILE A 75 -11.73 11.04 -8.35
CA ILE A 75 -12.05 9.61 -8.43
C ILE A 75 -10.79 8.82 -8.12
N THR A 76 -10.67 8.29 -6.89
CA THR A 76 -9.59 7.36 -6.54
C THR A 76 -9.78 6.08 -7.34
N THR A 77 -8.99 5.91 -8.39
CA THR A 77 -9.08 4.74 -9.26
C THR A 77 -8.04 3.70 -8.82
N LYS A 78 -8.41 2.41 -8.86
CA LYS A 78 -7.53 1.29 -8.47
C LYS A 78 -6.20 1.23 -9.25
N ASP A 79 -6.09 1.99 -10.33
CA ASP A 79 -4.90 2.19 -11.17
C ASP A 79 -3.75 2.92 -10.42
N GLU A 80 -4.09 3.78 -9.46
CA GLU A 80 -3.09 4.55 -8.68
C GLU A 80 -2.51 3.78 -7.48
N CYS A 81 -3.13 2.65 -7.15
CA CYS A 81 -2.72 1.81 -6.03
C CYS A 81 -2.05 0.56 -6.57
N THR A 82 -0.96 0.12 -5.95
CA THR A 82 -0.42 -1.20 -6.24
C THR A 82 -1.14 -2.22 -5.35
N PRO A 83 -1.99 -3.11 -5.88
CA PRO A 83 -2.55 -4.21 -5.12
C PRO A 83 -1.48 -5.28 -4.93
N LEU A 84 -1.24 -5.72 -3.71
CA LEU A 84 -0.36 -6.84 -3.38
C LEU A 84 -1.25 -8.02 -3.00
N VAL A 85 -1.13 -9.11 -3.75
CA VAL A 85 -1.92 -10.31 -3.56
C VAL A 85 -1.10 -11.34 -2.79
N PHE A 86 -1.65 -11.76 -1.67
CA PHE A 86 -1.11 -12.80 -0.81
C PHE A 86 -2.02 -14.01 -0.89
N LYS A 87 -1.44 -15.20 -0.95
CA LYS A 87 -2.11 -16.48 -0.81
C LYS A 87 -1.50 -17.17 0.41
N ASP A 88 -2.32 -17.56 1.38
CA ASP A 88 -1.84 -18.27 2.57
C ASP A 88 -0.69 -17.53 3.29
N ASN A 89 -0.88 -16.23 3.54
CA ASN A 89 0.13 -15.32 4.11
C ASN A 89 1.42 -15.14 3.28
N ARG A 90 1.50 -15.67 2.07
CA ARG A 90 2.65 -15.51 1.16
C ARG A 90 2.27 -14.64 -0.03
N LEU A 91 3.09 -13.65 -0.33
CA LEU A 91 2.90 -12.81 -1.50
C LEU A 91 3.04 -13.65 -2.77
N ILE A 92 1.99 -13.73 -3.59
CA ILE A 92 2.06 -14.42 -4.89
C ILE A 92 2.39 -13.48 -6.03
N GLY A 93 2.15 -12.18 -5.84
CA GLY A 93 2.42 -11.14 -6.82
C GLY A 93 1.76 -9.82 -6.42
N TRP A 94 1.97 -8.80 -7.23
CA TRP A 94 1.38 -7.48 -7.06
C TRP A 94 1.05 -6.85 -8.42
N GLY A 95 0.22 -5.81 -8.42
CA GLY A 95 -0.32 -5.19 -9.63
C GLY A 95 -1.57 -5.90 -10.14
N GLU A 96 -2.15 -5.34 -11.21
CA GLU A 96 -3.37 -5.84 -11.83
C GLU A 96 -3.21 -7.28 -12.35
N GLU A 97 -2.03 -7.65 -12.83
CA GLU A 97 -1.75 -9.02 -13.29
C GLU A 97 -1.85 -10.06 -12.17
N ALA A 98 -1.51 -9.70 -10.94
CA ALA A 98 -1.64 -10.57 -9.78
C ALA A 98 -3.11 -10.71 -9.35
N VAL A 99 -3.87 -9.61 -9.40
CA VAL A 99 -5.32 -9.61 -9.13
C VAL A 99 -6.10 -10.35 -10.21
N ARG A 100 -5.60 -10.40 -11.45
CA ARG A 100 -6.20 -11.19 -12.53
C ARG A 100 -5.92 -12.70 -12.41
N LYS A 101 -4.92 -13.08 -11.61
CA LYS A 101 -4.48 -14.47 -11.44
C LYS A 101 -5.20 -15.20 -10.30
N ILE A 102 -5.84 -14.46 -9.40
CA ILE A 102 -6.86 -14.99 -8.48
C ILE A 102 -8.18 -15.12 -9.25
#